data_AF-A0A517QP18-F1
#
_entry.id   AF-A0A517QP18-F1
#
_cell.length_a   1.000
_cell.length_b   1.000
_cell.length_c   1.000
_cell.angle_alpha   90.00
_cell.angle_beta   90.00
_cell.angle_gamma   90.00
#
_symmetry.space_group_name_H-M   'P 1'
#
loop_
_entity.id
_entity.type
_entity.pdbx_description
1 polymer ?
#
loop_
_entity_poly.entity_id
_entity_poly.type
_entity_poly.pdbx_seq_one_letter_code
_entity_poly.pdbx_strand_id
1 'polypeptide(L)'
;MSEEFSEYEEDGTEYRLPRSEQLAINAASELTASRVLCTSVGRGQCAMDIADRLPEAEVYCHYVELFPASETAEWCDEKGSRVRVLCSADLPEEEFDLCVLPMSRSGESELSRDLLQQAYDRLSMDGILIVTIDNAKDKWFHHEVEKMGKNLTRLQKRKGVTYRLKKLKPLKKLKNFSAEFAFRDGETLVKAVSRAGVFSHRRLDVGARALIETMEIHENDHVLDIGCGAGTVGLTAAMRAPGVAVHFVDANSRAIECALAGAELNGIEDVAATLSHDGSAGNDDEDLTGQFDIALGNPPYYSHFKISEIFLQSALKHLKAGGRVHIVTKQTEWLEARMDQLFDEIEVTEIRGYSIVSGIQRPTPSETVAEVTEIES
;
A
#
# COMPACT_ATOMS: atom_id res chain seq x y z
N MET A 1 -17.50 -9.77 -31.65
CA MET A 1 -16.47 -8.74 -31.87
C MET A 1 -16.33 -8.02 -30.56
N SER A 2 -15.22 -8.23 -29.86
CA SER A 2 -14.96 -7.59 -28.56
C SER A 2 -14.61 -6.13 -28.80
N GLU A 3 -15.48 -5.21 -28.43
CA GLU A 3 -15.13 -3.80 -28.32
C GLU A 3 -13.98 -3.69 -27.30
N GLU A 4 -12.85 -3.12 -27.72
CA GLU A 4 -11.81 -2.72 -26.76
C GLU A 4 -12.43 -1.56 -25.97
N PHE A 5 -12.75 -1.80 -24.69
CA PHE A 5 -13.22 -0.75 -23.78
C PHE A 5 -12.11 0.31 -23.66
N SER A 6 -12.36 1.48 -24.23
CA SER A 6 -11.57 2.68 -23.99
C SER A 6 -12.48 3.76 -23.40
N GLU A 7 -12.18 4.16 -22.17
CA GLU A 7 -12.75 5.34 -21.53
C GLU A 7 -11.63 6.36 -21.33
N TYR A 8 -11.95 7.63 -21.17
CA TYR A 8 -10.96 8.70 -20.97
C TYR A 8 -11.04 9.20 -19.52
N GLU A 9 -9.88 9.40 -18.87
CA GLU A 9 -9.77 10.09 -17.58
C GLU A 9 -10.12 11.58 -17.74
N GLU A 10 -10.39 12.27 -16.62
CA GLU A 10 -10.70 13.72 -16.62
C GLU A 10 -9.57 14.58 -17.23
N ASP A 11 -8.34 14.08 -17.23
CA ASP A 11 -7.17 14.72 -17.87
C ASP A 11 -7.05 14.41 -19.38
N GLY A 12 -7.98 13.63 -19.94
CA GLY A 12 -8.02 13.25 -21.35
C GLY A 12 -7.17 12.03 -21.71
N THR A 13 -6.58 11.32 -20.75
CA THR A 13 -5.85 10.07 -21.02
C THR A 13 -6.79 8.87 -21.22
N GLU A 14 -6.53 8.03 -22.23
CA GLU A 14 -7.33 6.82 -22.48
C GLU A 14 -7.04 5.77 -21.41
N TYR A 15 -7.98 5.56 -20.48
CA TYR A 15 -7.96 4.44 -19.56
C TYR A 15 -8.10 3.14 -20.36
N ARG A 16 -7.01 2.38 -20.39
CA ARG A 16 -6.92 1.13 -21.15
C ARG A 16 -7.11 -0.07 -20.23
N LEU A 17 -8.14 -0.87 -20.49
CA LEU A 17 -8.37 -2.16 -19.83
C LEU A 17 -7.07 -3.01 -19.81
N PRO A 18 -6.55 -3.37 -18.61
CA PRO A 18 -5.36 -4.19 -18.52
C PRO A 18 -5.52 -5.53 -19.26
N ARG A 19 -4.44 -6.01 -19.87
CA ARG A 19 -4.50 -7.22 -20.71
C ARG A 19 -4.89 -8.47 -19.91
N SER A 20 -4.42 -8.58 -18.66
CA SER A 20 -4.78 -9.66 -17.75
C SER A 20 -6.26 -9.60 -17.35
N GLU A 21 -6.80 -8.40 -17.07
CA GLU A 21 -8.24 -8.19 -16.83
C GLU A 21 -9.07 -8.65 -18.03
N GLN A 22 -8.71 -8.21 -19.24
CA GLN A 22 -9.41 -8.64 -20.45
C GLN A 22 -9.37 -10.17 -20.64
N LEU A 23 -8.24 -10.81 -20.33
CA LEU A 23 -8.14 -12.27 -20.37
C LEU A 23 -9.02 -12.93 -19.31
N ALA A 24 -9.17 -12.30 -18.14
CA ALA A 24 -9.97 -12.80 -17.04
C ALA A 24 -11.47 -12.74 -17.37
N ILE A 25 -11.96 -11.61 -17.90
CA ILE A 25 -13.32 -11.45 -18.43
C ILE A 25 -13.65 -12.59 -19.41
N ASN A 26 -12.78 -12.80 -20.40
CA ASN A 26 -12.95 -13.86 -21.40
C ASN A 26 -12.91 -15.29 -20.80
N ALA A 27 -12.22 -15.49 -19.68
CA ALA A 27 -12.10 -16.79 -19.04
C ALA A 27 -13.27 -17.09 -18.10
N ALA A 28 -13.89 -16.05 -17.54
CA ALA A 28 -15.03 -16.15 -16.63
C ALA A 28 -16.39 -16.07 -17.33
N SER A 29 -16.43 -15.73 -18.63
CA SER A 29 -17.66 -15.43 -19.38
C SER A 29 -18.72 -16.55 -19.37
N GLU A 30 -18.29 -17.81 -19.35
CA GLU A 30 -19.18 -18.98 -19.39
C GLU A 30 -19.35 -19.66 -18.01
N LEU A 31 -18.74 -19.11 -16.95
CA LEU A 31 -18.83 -19.68 -15.62
C LEU A 31 -20.03 -19.13 -14.85
N THR A 32 -20.59 -19.98 -14.01
CA THR A 32 -21.60 -19.62 -13.00
C THR A 32 -20.99 -19.81 -11.62
N ALA A 33 -21.34 -18.94 -10.70
CA ALA A 33 -20.88 -18.94 -9.31
C ALA A 33 -21.88 -18.13 -8.49
N SER A 34 -22.07 -18.49 -7.21
CA SER A 34 -22.87 -17.69 -6.29
C SER A 34 -21.99 -16.70 -5.55
N ARG A 35 -20.73 -17.05 -5.28
CA ARG A 35 -19.76 -16.20 -4.58
C ARG A 35 -18.45 -16.14 -5.34
N VAL A 36 -18.03 -14.92 -5.69
CA VAL A 36 -16.88 -14.65 -6.57
C VAL A 36 -15.90 -13.71 -5.88
N LEU A 37 -14.63 -14.10 -5.83
CA LEU A 37 -13.54 -13.25 -5.39
C LEU A 37 -12.63 -12.90 -6.58
N CYS A 38 -12.51 -11.62 -6.86
CA CYS A 38 -11.56 -11.09 -7.82
C CYS A 38 -10.44 -10.34 -7.09
N THR A 39 -9.20 -10.45 -7.57
CA THR A 39 -8.22 -9.37 -7.44
C THR A 39 -8.24 -8.52 -8.69
N SER A 40 -7.51 -7.42 -8.71
CA SER A 40 -7.42 -6.60 -9.92
C SER A 40 -6.06 -5.91 -10.04
N VAL A 41 -5.65 -5.68 -11.28
CA VAL A 41 -4.52 -4.82 -11.64
C VAL A 41 -4.98 -3.54 -12.36
N GLY A 42 -6.28 -3.35 -12.46
CA GLY A 42 -6.94 -2.15 -12.96
C GLY A 42 -7.96 -1.65 -11.94
N ARG A 43 -9.17 -1.35 -12.41
CA ARG A 43 -10.28 -0.84 -11.59
C ARG A 43 -11.40 -1.88 -11.46
N GLY A 44 -11.05 -3.16 -11.27
CA GLY A 44 -12.03 -4.22 -10.99
C GLY A 44 -12.91 -4.61 -12.19
N GLN A 45 -12.45 -4.40 -13.42
CA GLN A 45 -13.26 -4.62 -14.63
C GLN A 45 -13.77 -6.06 -14.76
N CYS A 46 -12.94 -7.05 -14.44
CA CYS A 46 -13.40 -8.43 -14.44
C CYS A 46 -14.47 -8.68 -13.37
N ALA A 47 -14.37 -8.05 -12.20
CA ALA A 47 -15.38 -8.18 -11.15
C ALA A 47 -16.72 -7.59 -11.60
N MET A 48 -16.71 -6.39 -12.21
CA MET A 48 -17.93 -5.75 -12.71
C MET A 48 -18.59 -6.55 -13.83
N ASP A 49 -17.82 -7.02 -14.82
CA ASP A 49 -18.34 -7.89 -15.89
C ASP A 49 -19.02 -9.16 -15.34
N ILE A 50 -18.44 -9.76 -14.29
CA ILE A 50 -19.06 -10.92 -13.63
C ILE A 50 -20.34 -10.51 -12.89
N ALA A 51 -20.36 -9.38 -12.19
CA ALA A 51 -21.51 -8.89 -11.44
C ALA A 51 -22.71 -8.54 -12.34
N ASP A 52 -22.45 -8.04 -13.56
CA ASP A 52 -23.46 -7.76 -14.57
C ASP A 52 -24.05 -9.04 -15.17
N ARG A 53 -23.20 -10.03 -15.45
CA ARG A 53 -23.64 -11.31 -16.02
C ARG A 53 -24.35 -12.21 -15.01
N LEU A 54 -23.98 -12.11 -13.73
CA LEU A 54 -24.50 -12.94 -12.64
C LEU A 54 -25.21 -12.06 -11.60
N PRO A 55 -26.46 -11.63 -11.85
CA PRO A 55 -27.17 -10.68 -10.99
C PRO A 55 -27.44 -11.20 -9.56
N GLU A 56 -27.45 -12.52 -9.35
CA GLU A 56 -27.65 -13.10 -8.02
C GLU A 56 -26.33 -13.42 -7.29
N ALA A 57 -25.17 -13.23 -7.94
CA ALA A 57 -23.88 -13.53 -7.33
C ALA A 57 -23.41 -12.40 -6.41
N GLU A 58 -22.80 -12.77 -5.30
CA GLU A 58 -21.96 -11.86 -4.50
C GLU A 58 -20.57 -11.80 -5.13
N VAL A 59 -20.18 -10.61 -5.58
CA VAL A 59 -18.89 -10.39 -6.25
C VAL A 59 -18.05 -9.42 -5.45
N TYR A 60 -16.84 -9.84 -5.12
CA TYR A 60 -15.87 -9.08 -4.34
C TYR A 60 -14.67 -8.72 -5.22
N CYS A 61 -14.16 -7.50 -5.10
CA CYS A 61 -12.91 -7.08 -5.73
C CYS A 61 -11.93 -6.60 -4.65
N HIS A 62 -10.87 -7.38 -4.43
CA HIS A 62 -9.92 -7.14 -3.36
C HIS A 62 -8.64 -6.46 -3.84
N TYR A 63 -8.19 -5.48 -3.05
CA TYR A 63 -6.90 -4.82 -3.16
C TYR A 63 -6.18 -4.84 -1.82
N VAL A 64 -4.85 -4.84 -1.85
CA VAL A 64 -4.02 -4.66 -0.65
C VAL A 64 -3.77 -3.17 -0.37
N GLU A 65 -3.81 -2.35 -1.42
CA GLU A 65 -3.59 -0.90 -1.37
C GLU A 65 -4.91 -0.14 -1.48
N LEU A 66 -5.04 0.93 -0.70
CA LEU A 66 -6.28 1.69 -0.59
C LEU A 66 -6.54 2.54 -1.83
N PHE A 67 -5.52 3.16 -2.44
CA PHE A 67 -5.72 4.00 -3.63
C PHE A 67 -6.49 3.30 -4.77
N PRO A 68 -6.04 2.15 -5.30
CA PRO A 68 -6.79 1.46 -6.35
C PRO A 68 -8.12 0.88 -5.85
N ALA A 69 -8.27 0.62 -4.54
CA ALA A 69 -9.56 0.23 -3.97
C ALA A 69 -10.56 1.39 -4.01
N SER A 70 -10.17 2.57 -3.54
CA SER A 70 -10.99 3.79 -3.58
C SER A 70 -11.40 4.15 -5.01
N GLU A 71 -10.46 4.19 -5.96
CA GLU A 71 -10.77 4.44 -7.38
C GLU A 71 -11.78 3.41 -7.93
N THR A 72 -11.66 2.15 -7.53
CA THR A 72 -12.58 1.10 -7.98
C THR A 72 -13.95 1.23 -7.34
N ALA A 73 -14.03 1.63 -6.07
CA ALA A 73 -15.29 1.84 -5.37
C ALA A 73 -16.05 3.01 -5.98
N GLU A 74 -15.38 4.15 -6.19
CA GLU A 74 -15.97 5.33 -6.86
C GLU A 74 -16.47 4.96 -8.26
N TRP A 75 -15.67 4.23 -9.04
CA TRP A 75 -16.09 3.82 -10.38
C TRP A 75 -17.25 2.81 -10.35
N CYS A 76 -17.30 1.92 -9.36
CA CYS A 76 -18.45 1.03 -9.17
C CYS A 76 -19.73 1.83 -8.87
N ASP A 77 -19.65 2.84 -8.01
CA ASP A 77 -20.77 3.71 -7.66
C ASP A 77 -21.27 4.49 -8.89
N GLU A 78 -20.36 5.08 -9.67
CA GLU A 78 -20.67 5.79 -10.92
C GLU A 78 -21.41 4.89 -11.92
N LYS A 79 -21.03 3.60 -12.00
CA LYS A 79 -21.64 2.63 -12.91
C LYS A 79 -22.85 1.90 -12.32
N GLY A 80 -23.18 2.13 -11.04
CA GLY A 80 -24.22 1.38 -10.32
C GLY A 80 -23.90 -0.11 -10.17
N SER A 81 -22.62 -0.47 -10.17
CA SER A 81 -22.14 -1.84 -9.99
C SER A 81 -22.33 -2.30 -8.54
N ARG A 82 -22.65 -3.58 -8.35
CA ARG A 82 -22.84 -4.19 -7.02
C ARG A 82 -21.60 -4.89 -6.47
N VAL A 83 -20.45 -4.68 -7.11
CA VAL A 83 -19.18 -5.25 -6.66
C VAL A 83 -18.84 -4.70 -5.27
N ARG A 84 -18.54 -5.59 -4.33
CA ARG A 84 -18.01 -5.24 -3.01
C ARG A 84 -16.52 -5.02 -3.12
N VAL A 85 -16.08 -3.77 -3.11
CA VAL A 85 -14.65 -3.44 -3.13
C VAL A 85 -14.07 -3.55 -1.73
N LEU A 86 -12.95 -4.24 -1.60
CA LEU A 86 -12.30 -4.52 -0.33
C LEU A 86 -10.85 -4.05 -0.35
N CYS A 87 -10.42 -3.42 0.74
CA CYS A 87 -9.02 -3.13 1.00
C CYS A 87 -8.59 -3.76 2.32
N SER A 88 -7.81 -4.83 2.26
CA SER A 88 -7.33 -5.54 3.45
C SER A 88 -6.00 -6.24 3.19
N ALA A 89 -5.29 -6.58 4.27
CA ALA A 89 -3.98 -7.18 4.17
C ALA A 89 -4.03 -8.60 3.56
N ASP A 90 -5.11 -9.31 3.80
CA ASP A 90 -5.38 -10.65 3.29
C ASP A 90 -6.74 -10.71 2.62
N LEU A 91 -6.91 -11.70 1.74
CA LEU A 91 -8.21 -11.98 1.13
C LEU A 91 -9.26 -12.28 2.24
N PRO A 92 -10.57 -12.12 1.98
CA PRO A 92 -11.62 -12.41 2.97
C PRO A 92 -11.65 -13.88 3.37
N GLU A 93 -11.80 -14.18 4.67
CA GLU A 93 -11.77 -15.55 5.22
C GLU A 93 -12.89 -16.47 4.75
N GLU A 94 -13.89 -15.89 4.10
CA GLU A 94 -15.05 -16.60 3.60
C GLU A 94 -14.72 -17.55 2.43
N GLU A 95 -15.65 -18.46 2.14
CA GLU A 95 -15.52 -19.42 1.04
C GLU A 95 -16.10 -18.85 -0.28
N PHE A 96 -15.49 -19.19 -1.42
CA PHE A 96 -15.87 -18.72 -2.76
C PHE A 96 -15.96 -19.87 -3.77
N ASP A 97 -16.88 -19.78 -4.73
CA ASP A 97 -17.02 -20.77 -5.80
C ASP A 97 -16.06 -20.48 -6.97
N LEU A 98 -15.71 -19.21 -7.14
CA LEU A 98 -14.85 -18.72 -8.20
C LEU A 98 -13.87 -17.68 -7.66
N CYS A 99 -12.58 -17.92 -7.85
CA CYS A 99 -11.53 -16.96 -7.59
C CYS A 99 -10.87 -16.57 -8.91
N VAL A 100 -10.80 -15.29 -9.23
CA VAL A 100 -10.21 -14.76 -10.46
C VAL A 100 -9.09 -13.79 -10.13
N LEU A 101 -7.87 -14.12 -10.52
CA LEU A 101 -6.68 -13.33 -10.21
C LEU A 101 -6.00 -12.85 -11.49
N PRO A 102 -6.38 -11.69 -12.03
CA PRO A 102 -5.57 -10.93 -12.96
C PRO A 102 -4.23 -10.55 -12.32
N MET A 103 -3.13 -10.83 -13.02
CA MET A 103 -1.76 -10.61 -12.57
C MET A 103 -0.96 -9.82 -13.61
N SER A 104 0.03 -9.06 -13.14
CA SER A 104 0.96 -8.31 -13.98
C SER A 104 2.32 -8.98 -14.06
N ARG A 105 2.96 -8.94 -15.23
CA ARG A 105 4.35 -9.39 -15.46
C ARG A 105 5.37 -8.59 -14.66
N SER A 106 5.02 -7.37 -14.23
CA SER A 106 5.84 -6.52 -13.35
C SER A 106 5.41 -6.62 -11.89
N GLY A 107 4.43 -7.47 -11.58
CA GLY A 107 3.97 -7.70 -10.21
C GLY A 107 5.04 -8.39 -9.35
N GLU A 108 4.96 -8.15 -8.05
CA GLU A 108 5.88 -8.75 -7.09
C GLU A 108 5.61 -10.26 -6.94
N SER A 109 6.66 -11.06 -7.04
CA SER A 109 6.52 -12.52 -7.12
C SER A 109 6.15 -13.19 -5.80
N GLU A 110 6.53 -12.67 -4.64
CA GLU A 110 6.09 -13.26 -3.35
C GLU A 110 4.65 -12.88 -3.05
N LEU A 111 4.26 -11.60 -3.24
CA LEU A 111 2.86 -11.19 -3.11
C LEU A 111 1.93 -12.00 -4.03
N SER A 112 2.32 -12.17 -5.30
CA SER A 112 1.56 -12.96 -6.26
C SER A 112 1.39 -14.42 -5.83
N ARG A 113 2.41 -15.03 -5.20
CA ARG A 113 2.33 -16.40 -4.68
C ARG A 113 1.43 -16.49 -3.45
N ASP A 114 1.51 -15.49 -2.57
CA ASP A 114 0.72 -15.42 -1.35
C ASP A 114 -0.77 -15.26 -1.68
N LEU A 115 -1.13 -14.28 -2.51
CA LEU A 115 -2.52 -14.10 -2.97
C LEU A 115 -3.04 -15.33 -3.72
N LEU A 116 -2.21 -15.97 -4.54
CA LEU A 116 -2.58 -17.21 -5.22
C LEU A 116 -2.86 -18.36 -4.22
N GLN A 117 -2.03 -18.50 -3.18
CA GLN A 117 -2.22 -19.48 -2.12
C GLN A 117 -3.52 -19.22 -1.36
N GLN A 118 -3.75 -17.97 -0.94
CA GLN A 118 -4.96 -17.56 -0.23
C GLN A 118 -6.20 -17.82 -1.08
N ALA A 119 -6.20 -17.41 -2.34
CA ALA A 119 -7.35 -17.60 -3.21
C ALA A 119 -7.71 -19.08 -3.41
N TYR A 120 -6.71 -19.95 -3.57
CA TYR A 120 -6.95 -21.39 -3.62
C TYR A 120 -7.45 -21.94 -2.29
N ASP A 121 -6.94 -21.44 -1.16
CA ASP A 121 -7.38 -21.85 0.17
C ASP A 121 -8.85 -21.47 0.42
N ARG A 122 -9.29 -20.28 -0.02
CA ARG A 122 -10.66 -19.77 0.10
C ARG A 122 -11.65 -20.32 -0.92
N LEU A 123 -11.20 -21.07 -1.91
CA LEU A 123 -12.13 -21.77 -2.82
C LEU A 123 -12.89 -22.89 -2.09
N SER A 124 -14.16 -23.04 -2.38
CA SER A 124 -14.93 -24.24 -2.05
C SER A 124 -14.34 -25.46 -2.76
N MET A 125 -14.59 -26.65 -2.21
CA MET A 125 -14.32 -27.88 -2.96
C MET A 125 -15.14 -27.84 -4.26
N ASP A 126 -14.52 -28.26 -5.36
CA ASP A 126 -15.03 -28.10 -6.72
C ASP A 126 -15.10 -26.66 -7.27
N GLY A 127 -14.74 -25.65 -6.48
CA GLY A 127 -14.58 -24.27 -6.93
C GLY A 127 -13.49 -24.09 -8.00
N ILE A 128 -13.57 -23.00 -8.76
CA ILE A 128 -12.71 -22.71 -9.90
C ILE A 128 -11.74 -21.56 -9.58
N LEU A 129 -10.46 -21.81 -9.79
CA LEU A 129 -9.42 -20.79 -9.80
C LEU A 129 -9.11 -20.39 -11.25
N ILE A 130 -9.17 -19.09 -11.54
CA ILE A 130 -8.65 -18.48 -12.77
C ILE A 130 -7.48 -17.58 -12.39
N VAL A 131 -6.36 -17.73 -13.09
CA VAL A 131 -5.23 -16.80 -13.01
C VAL A 131 -4.90 -16.34 -14.43
N THR A 132 -4.80 -15.03 -14.64
CA THR A 132 -4.40 -14.48 -15.94
C THR A 132 -3.17 -13.60 -15.79
N ILE A 133 -2.26 -13.64 -16.76
CA ILE A 133 -1.05 -12.81 -16.75
C ILE A 133 -0.83 -12.19 -18.13
N ASP A 134 -0.46 -10.92 -18.16
CA ASP A 134 -0.12 -10.15 -19.38
C ASP A 134 1.26 -10.51 -19.99
N ASN A 135 1.71 -11.75 -19.78
CA ASN A 135 2.94 -12.31 -20.34
C ASN A 135 2.64 -13.58 -21.14
N ALA A 136 2.65 -13.48 -22.47
CA ALA A 136 2.36 -14.61 -23.36
C ALA A 136 3.37 -15.77 -23.25
N LYS A 137 4.57 -15.50 -22.72
CA LYS A 137 5.61 -16.52 -22.51
C LYS A 137 5.64 -17.05 -21.09
N ASP A 138 4.67 -16.68 -20.26
CA ASP A 138 4.65 -17.10 -18.87
C ASP A 138 4.67 -18.63 -18.76
N LYS A 139 5.55 -19.07 -17.88
CA LYS A 139 5.63 -20.43 -17.35
C LYS A 139 5.66 -20.41 -15.82
N TRP A 140 5.85 -19.26 -15.18
CA TRP A 140 6.05 -19.22 -13.74
C TRP A 140 4.74 -19.54 -13.01
N PHE A 141 3.63 -18.88 -13.39
CA PHE A 141 2.33 -19.21 -12.84
C PHE A 141 1.87 -20.61 -13.21
N HIS A 142 2.26 -21.14 -14.37
CA HIS A 142 2.02 -22.56 -14.70
C HIS A 142 2.55 -23.47 -13.59
N HIS A 143 3.82 -23.32 -13.20
CA HIS A 143 4.44 -24.14 -12.17
C HIS A 143 3.85 -23.87 -10.77
N GLU A 144 3.48 -22.62 -10.45
CA GLU A 144 2.87 -22.32 -9.16
C GLU A 144 1.46 -22.93 -9.02
N VAL A 145 0.61 -22.80 -10.05
CA VAL A 145 -0.75 -23.36 -10.04
C VAL A 145 -0.73 -24.91 -10.14
N GLU A 146 0.20 -25.50 -10.89
CA GLU A 146 0.31 -26.96 -11.02
C GLU A 146 0.64 -27.66 -9.67
N LYS A 147 1.28 -26.95 -8.73
CA LYS A 147 1.52 -27.48 -7.36
C LYS A 147 0.21 -27.70 -6.60
N MET A 148 -0.84 -26.96 -6.93
CA MET A 148 -2.14 -27.01 -6.27
C MET A 148 -3.01 -28.15 -6.82
N GLY A 149 -2.95 -28.42 -8.14
CA GLY A 149 -3.65 -29.53 -8.76
C GLY A 149 -3.17 -29.86 -10.17
N LYS A 150 -3.38 -31.12 -10.58
CA LYS A 150 -2.93 -31.65 -11.89
C LYS A 150 -3.95 -31.44 -13.02
N ASN A 151 -5.19 -31.06 -12.68
CA ASN A 151 -6.27 -30.71 -13.61
C ASN A 151 -6.17 -29.26 -14.11
N LEU A 152 -4.95 -28.77 -14.32
CA LEU A 152 -4.65 -27.41 -14.77
C LEU A 152 -4.84 -27.28 -16.28
N THR A 153 -5.69 -26.35 -16.71
CA THR A 153 -5.79 -25.93 -18.11
C THR A 153 -4.97 -24.66 -18.33
N ARG A 154 -4.14 -24.66 -19.39
CA ARG A 154 -3.34 -23.48 -19.81
C ARG A 154 -3.76 -23.04 -21.20
N LEU A 155 -4.23 -21.81 -21.33
CA LEU A 155 -4.62 -21.18 -22.58
C LEU A 155 -3.72 -19.98 -22.88
N GLN A 156 -2.80 -20.14 -23.83
CA GLN A 156 -1.89 -19.07 -24.24
C GLN A 156 -2.50 -18.29 -25.40
N LYS A 157 -2.52 -16.96 -25.26
CA LYS A 157 -2.90 -16.02 -26.32
C LYS A 157 -1.74 -15.06 -26.61
N ARG A 158 -1.84 -14.27 -27.69
CA ARG A 158 -0.80 -13.30 -28.10
C ARG A 158 -0.45 -12.29 -27.00
N LYS A 159 -1.46 -11.86 -26.22
CA LYS A 159 -1.35 -10.79 -25.21
C LYS A 159 -1.14 -11.31 -23.77
N GLY A 160 -1.11 -12.63 -23.53
CA GLY A 160 -0.98 -13.20 -22.18
C GLY A 160 -1.39 -14.68 -22.09
N VAL A 161 -1.46 -15.21 -20.87
CA VAL A 161 -1.84 -16.61 -20.60
C VAL A 161 -2.95 -16.64 -19.55
N THR A 162 -3.91 -17.55 -19.73
CA THR A 162 -4.94 -17.91 -18.76
C THR A 162 -4.64 -19.31 -18.21
N TYR A 163 -4.68 -19.44 -16.90
CA TYR A 163 -4.62 -20.69 -16.15
C TYR A 163 -5.97 -20.92 -15.48
N ARG A 164 -6.52 -22.13 -15.61
CA ARG A 164 -7.76 -22.54 -14.94
C ARG A 164 -7.55 -23.84 -14.20
N LEU A 165 -7.95 -23.89 -12.93
CA LEU A 165 -7.83 -25.07 -12.08
C LEU A 165 -9.13 -25.26 -11.28
N LYS A 166 -9.59 -26.51 -11.12
CA LYS A 166 -10.68 -26.85 -10.19
C LYS A 166 -10.10 -27.35 -8.87
N LYS A 167 -10.56 -26.86 -7.72
CA LYS A 167 -10.09 -27.32 -6.40
C LYS A 167 -10.64 -28.70 -6.08
N LEU A 168 -9.80 -29.72 -6.24
CA LEU A 168 -10.16 -31.12 -5.96
C LEU A 168 -9.63 -31.63 -4.62
N LYS A 169 -8.86 -30.82 -3.91
CA LYS A 169 -8.27 -31.14 -2.59
C LYS A 169 -7.84 -29.85 -1.88
N PRO A 170 -7.76 -29.84 -0.55
CA PRO A 170 -7.15 -28.74 0.18
C PRO A 170 -5.63 -28.68 -0.04
N LEU A 171 -5.04 -27.53 0.29
CA LEU A 171 -3.58 -27.41 0.39
C LEU A 171 -3.07 -28.29 1.54
N LYS A 172 -1.93 -28.95 1.33
CA LYS A 172 -1.30 -29.76 2.38
C LYS A 172 -0.64 -28.92 3.48
N LYS A 173 -0.20 -27.70 3.12
CA LYS A 173 0.51 -26.77 3.99
C LYS A 173 0.33 -25.36 3.44
N LEU A 174 0.02 -24.43 4.32
CA LEU A 174 0.09 -22.99 4.05
C LEU A 174 1.52 -22.51 4.32
N LYS A 175 2.11 -21.82 3.35
CA LYS A 175 3.37 -21.12 3.55
C LYS A 175 3.12 -19.80 4.25
N ASN A 176 4.01 -19.46 5.16
CA ASN A 176 4.08 -18.12 5.73
C ASN A 176 5.00 -17.25 4.86
N PHE A 177 4.47 -16.13 4.38
CA PHE A 177 5.19 -15.11 3.60
C PHE A 177 5.52 -13.86 4.43
N SER A 178 5.32 -13.89 5.75
CA SER A 178 5.86 -12.88 6.66
C SER A 178 7.31 -13.16 7.02
N ALA A 179 8.00 -12.11 7.46
CA ALA A 179 9.35 -12.18 7.96
C ALA A 179 9.53 -11.22 9.13
N GLU A 180 9.99 -11.76 10.26
CA GLU A 180 10.61 -10.98 11.32
C GLU A 180 12.09 -10.75 10.97
N PHE A 181 12.54 -9.52 11.14
CA PHE A 181 13.95 -9.14 11.02
C PHE A 181 14.29 -8.13 12.11
N ALA A 182 15.58 -7.95 12.38
CA ALA A 182 16.04 -7.00 13.38
C ALA A 182 17.26 -6.24 12.86
N PHE A 183 17.42 -5.02 13.37
CA PHE A 183 18.57 -4.17 13.09
C PHE A 183 18.91 -3.33 14.31
N ARG A 184 20.12 -2.77 14.34
CA ARG A 184 20.56 -1.92 15.45
C ARG A 184 20.40 -0.44 15.14
N ASP A 185 20.09 0.32 16.16
CA ASP A 185 20.25 1.78 16.24
C ASP A 185 21.10 2.07 17.49
N GLY A 186 22.40 2.33 17.31
CA GLY A 186 23.35 2.29 18.40
C GLY A 186 23.35 0.94 19.16
N GLU A 187 23.12 0.99 20.47
CA GLU A 187 23.03 -0.19 21.34
C GLU A 187 21.64 -0.85 21.32
N THR A 188 20.62 -0.14 20.84
CA THR A 188 19.24 -0.59 20.78
C THR A 188 19.03 -1.57 19.62
N LEU A 189 18.37 -2.69 19.90
CA LEU A 189 17.95 -3.66 18.90
C LEU A 189 16.47 -3.43 18.57
N VAL A 190 16.19 -3.00 17.34
CA VAL A 190 14.83 -2.80 16.84
C VAL A 190 14.40 -4.06 16.08
N LYS A 191 13.25 -4.61 16.44
CA LYS A 191 12.61 -5.72 15.71
C LYS A 191 11.54 -5.18 14.78
N ALA A 192 11.39 -5.76 13.60
CA ALA A 192 10.36 -5.37 12.66
C ALA A 192 9.74 -6.60 12.00
N VAL A 193 8.47 -6.49 11.65
CA VAL A 193 7.74 -7.46 10.84
C VAL A 193 7.57 -6.89 9.45
N SER A 194 7.68 -7.72 8.42
CA SER A 194 7.30 -7.34 7.06
C SER A 194 6.60 -8.50 6.37
N ARG A 195 5.78 -8.18 5.37
CA ARG A 195 5.07 -9.15 4.53
C ARG A 195 5.38 -8.88 3.06
N ALA A 196 5.19 -9.88 2.21
CA ALA A 196 5.22 -9.67 0.76
C ALA A 196 4.21 -8.58 0.36
N GLY A 197 4.58 -7.70 -0.57
CA GLY A 197 3.83 -6.49 -0.91
C GLY A 197 4.25 -5.24 -0.13
N VAL A 198 4.95 -5.38 1.00
CA VAL A 198 5.45 -4.25 1.80
C VAL A 198 6.84 -3.82 1.30
N PHE A 199 7.07 -2.51 1.23
CA PHE A 199 8.37 -1.96 0.81
C PHE A 199 9.53 -2.52 1.64
N SER A 200 10.63 -2.87 0.96
CA SER A 200 11.84 -3.46 1.56
C SER A 200 11.58 -4.72 2.41
N HIS A 201 10.62 -5.57 2.03
CA HIS A 201 10.35 -6.84 2.71
C HIS A 201 11.64 -7.63 3.05
N ARG A 202 11.73 -8.09 4.32
CA ARG A 202 12.83 -8.85 4.95
C ARG A 202 14.09 -8.08 5.35
N ARG A 203 14.16 -6.76 5.15
CA ARG A 203 15.36 -5.98 5.48
C ARG A 203 15.05 -4.51 5.71
N LEU A 204 15.95 -3.83 6.42
CA LEU A 204 15.93 -2.38 6.48
C LEU A 204 16.40 -1.78 5.14
N ASP A 205 15.66 -0.80 4.64
CA ASP A 205 16.05 -0.01 3.46
C ASP A 205 17.22 0.93 3.77
N VAL A 206 18.06 1.20 2.76
CA VAL A 206 19.23 2.08 2.94
C VAL A 206 18.82 3.55 3.09
N GLY A 207 17.75 3.99 2.41
CA GLY A 207 17.17 5.33 2.58
C GLY A 207 16.53 5.47 3.97
N ALA A 208 15.75 4.48 4.40
CA ALA A 208 15.23 4.45 5.77
C ALA A 208 16.35 4.48 6.83
N ARG A 209 17.45 3.75 6.62
CA ARG A 209 18.64 3.82 7.48
C ARG A 209 19.24 5.23 7.50
N ALA A 210 19.33 5.88 6.35
CA ALA A 210 19.88 7.23 6.24
C ALA A 210 19.02 8.26 7.01
N LEU A 211 17.69 8.12 6.94
CA LEU A 211 16.74 8.93 7.69
C LEU A 211 16.85 8.68 9.20
N ILE A 212 16.91 7.41 9.62
CA ILE A 212 17.15 7.03 11.02
C ILE A 212 18.43 7.70 11.55
N GLU A 213 19.53 7.70 10.81
CA GLU A 213 20.81 8.27 11.27
C GLU A 213 20.83 9.79 11.39
N THR A 214 19.81 10.50 10.88
CA THR A 214 19.76 11.97 10.83
C THR A 214 18.61 12.57 11.61
N MET A 215 17.52 11.83 11.84
CA MET A 215 16.39 12.34 12.62
C MET A 215 16.80 12.60 14.08
N GLU A 216 16.33 13.72 14.62
CA GLU A 216 16.46 14.07 16.03
C GLU A 216 15.13 13.86 16.73
N ILE A 217 15.10 13.04 17.78
CA ILE A 217 13.90 12.72 18.54
C ILE A 217 14.09 13.20 19.99
N HIS A 218 13.11 13.91 20.51
CA HIS A 218 13.06 14.44 21.86
C HIS A 218 12.05 13.67 22.72
N GLU A 219 12.15 13.86 24.04
CA GLU A 219 11.18 13.28 24.97
C GLU A 219 9.78 13.82 24.69
N ASN A 220 8.79 12.91 24.66
CA ASN A 220 7.38 13.23 24.37
C ASN A 220 7.09 13.75 22.96
N ASP A 221 8.00 13.58 21.99
CA ASP A 221 7.69 13.89 20.59
C ASP A 221 6.52 13.04 20.09
N HIS A 222 5.56 13.68 19.41
CA HIS A 222 4.57 13.01 18.59
C HIS A 222 5.11 12.89 17.16
N VAL A 223 5.39 11.67 16.73
CA VAL A 223 6.00 11.34 15.44
C VAL A 223 4.95 10.90 14.44
N LEU A 224 4.95 11.50 13.25
CA LEU A 224 4.20 11.04 12.09
C LEU A 224 5.16 10.32 11.11
N ASP A 225 4.97 9.02 10.88
CA ASP A 225 5.75 8.23 9.91
C ASP A 225 4.92 7.99 8.64
N ILE A 226 5.18 8.78 7.60
CA ILE A 226 4.41 8.85 6.36
C ILE A 226 4.96 7.85 5.34
N GLY A 227 4.09 6.98 4.82
CA GLY A 227 4.48 5.82 4.01
C GLY A 227 5.34 4.87 4.81
N CYS A 228 4.87 4.49 6.00
CA CYS A 228 5.68 3.82 7.01
C CYS A 228 6.27 2.48 6.56
N GLY A 229 5.66 1.80 5.57
CA GLY A 229 6.05 0.45 5.17
C GLY A 229 6.03 -0.51 6.36
N ALA A 230 7.15 -1.16 6.65
CA ALA A 230 7.30 -2.03 7.83
C ALA A 230 7.44 -1.27 9.18
N GLY A 231 7.25 0.06 9.18
CA GLY A 231 7.34 0.93 10.35
C GLY A 231 8.77 1.18 10.84
N THR A 232 9.81 0.79 10.09
CA THR A 232 11.19 0.75 10.64
C THR A 232 11.70 2.10 11.15
N VAL A 233 11.25 3.21 10.56
CA VAL A 233 11.66 4.56 10.96
C VAL A 233 10.93 4.96 12.24
N GLY A 234 9.60 4.93 12.25
CA GLY A 234 8.80 5.25 13.42
C GLY A 234 9.05 4.34 14.62
N LEU A 235 9.22 3.01 14.41
CA LEU A 235 9.63 2.08 15.47
C LEU A 235 10.97 2.48 16.10
N THR A 236 11.91 2.95 15.29
CA THR A 236 13.20 3.41 15.82
C THR A 236 13.02 4.72 16.58
N ALA A 237 12.19 5.64 16.08
CA ALA A 237 11.89 6.91 16.75
C ALA A 237 11.28 6.70 18.15
N ALA A 238 10.26 5.82 18.27
CA ALA A 238 9.64 5.46 19.54
C ALA A 238 10.63 4.95 20.60
N MET A 239 11.71 4.30 20.16
CA MET A 239 12.69 3.69 21.07
C MET A 239 13.86 4.61 21.44
N ARG A 240 13.90 5.85 20.91
CA ARG A 240 15.02 6.78 21.13
C ARG A 240 14.90 7.62 22.39
N ALA A 241 13.68 7.97 22.78
CA ALA A 241 13.43 8.82 23.93
C ALA A 241 12.14 8.37 24.66
N PRO A 242 12.04 8.62 25.97
CA PRO A 242 10.82 8.32 26.72
C PRO A 242 9.63 9.17 26.25
N GLY A 243 8.43 8.59 26.32
CA GLY A 243 7.16 9.27 26.03
C GLY A 243 6.89 9.55 24.56
N VAL A 244 7.75 9.09 23.64
CA VAL A 244 7.55 9.28 22.19
C VAL A 244 6.34 8.48 21.72
N ALA A 245 5.37 9.17 21.12
CA ALA A 245 4.22 8.57 20.48
C ALA A 245 4.42 8.50 18.96
N VAL A 246 3.95 7.44 18.31
CA VAL A 246 4.12 7.28 16.85
C VAL A 246 2.78 7.01 16.18
N HIS A 247 2.50 7.77 15.12
CA HIS A 247 1.39 7.53 14.21
C HIS A 247 1.91 7.11 12.84
N PHE A 248 1.57 5.88 12.45
CA PHE A 248 1.93 5.34 11.14
C PHE A 248 0.87 5.68 10.09
N VAL A 249 1.29 6.16 8.92
CA VAL A 249 0.39 6.37 7.78
C VAL A 249 0.93 5.61 6.58
N ASP A 250 0.09 4.80 5.94
CA ASP A 250 0.44 4.10 4.71
C ASP A 250 -0.81 3.78 3.89
N ALA A 251 -0.68 3.71 2.58
CA ALA A 251 -1.76 3.30 1.68
C ALA A 251 -1.93 1.77 1.63
N ASN A 252 -0.94 1.02 2.11
CA ASN A 252 -0.90 -0.42 2.06
C ASN A 252 -1.35 -1.02 3.40
N SER A 253 -2.45 -1.77 3.37
CA SER A 253 -3.00 -2.42 4.57
C SER A 253 -2.02 -3.38 5.26
N ARG A 254 -1.14 -4.07 4.50
CA ARG A 254 -0.08 -4.91 5.08
C ARG A 254 0.99 -4.09 5.78
N ALA A 255 1.30 -2.89 5.30
CA ALA A 255 2.28 -2.01 5.93
C ALA A 255 1.79 -1.60 7.33
N ILE A 256 0.53 -1.20 7.44
CA ILE A 256 -0.12 -0.86 8.71
C ILE A 256 -0.05 -2.03 9.70
N GLU A 257 -0.44 -3.24 9.30
CA GLU A 257 -0.34 -4.42 10.17
C GLU A 257 1.11 -4.73 10.58
N CYS A 258 2.06 -4.58 9.64
CA CYS A 258 3.48 -4.83 9.91
C CYS A 258 4.07 -3.83 10.91
N ALA A 259 3.73 -2.55 10.79
CA ALA A 259 4.19 -1.50 11.68
C ALA A 259 3.65 -1.72 13.10
N LEU A 260 2.35 -2.02 13.24
CA LEU A 260 1.72 -2.32 14.53
C LEU A 260 2.29 -3.60 15.17
N ALA A 261 2.49 -4.67 14.40
CA ALA A 261 3.14 -5.88 14.90
C ALA A 261 4.59 -5.63 15.31
N GLY A 262 5.30 -4.76 14.59
CA GLY A 262 6.62 -4.28 14.99
C GLY A 262 6.58 -3.53 16.33
N ALA A 263 5.58 -2.68 16.55
CA ALA A 263 5.43 -1.93 17.79
C ALA A 263 5.22 -2.88 18.98
N GLU A 264 4.36 -3.89 18.81
CA GLU A 264 4.15 -4.95 19.79
C GLU A 264 5.44 -5.71 20.12
N LEU A 265 6.24 -6.11 19.11
CA LEU A 265 7.50 -6.83 19.32
C LEU A 265 8.57 -6.05 20.11
N ASN A 266 8.48 -4.72 20.12
CA ASN A 266 9.38 -3.84 20.87
C ASN A 266 8.76 -3.28 22.16
N GLY A 267 7.49 -3.60 22.46
CA GLY A 267 6.79 -3.09 23.65
C GLY A 267 6.49 -1.59 23.59
N ILE A 268 6.23 -1.05 22.40
CA ILE A 268 5.83 0.35 22.20
C ILE A 268 4.31 0.45 22.43
N GLU A 269 3.90 1.22 23.45
CA GLU A 269 2.49 1.34 23.85
C GLU A 269 1.77 2.53 23.17
N ASP A 270 2.44 3.67 23.03
CA ASP A 270 1.88 4.90 22.45
C ASP A 270 1.98 4.90 20.92
N VAL A 271 1.20 4.03 20.29
CA VAL A 271 1.20 3.82 18.84
C VAL A 271 -0.20 3.82 18.24
N ALA A 272 -0.36 4.51 17.11
CA ALA A 272 -1.56 4.49 16.29
C ALA A 272 -1.21 4.36 14.81
N ALA A 273 -2.20 4.04 13.97
CA ALA A 273 -1.98 3.92 12.54
C ALA A 273 -3.24 4.25 11.73
N THR A 274 -3.05 4.87 10.56
CA THR A 274 -4.11 5.19 9.59
C THR A 274 -3.78 4.57 8.24
N LEU A 275 -4.71 3.78 7.71
CA LEU A 275 -4.68 3.36 6.31
C LEU A 275 -5.17 4.53 5.44
N SER A 276 -4.26 5.19 4.71
CA SER A 276 -4.57 6.39 3.93
C SER A 276 -3.73 6.46 2.66
N HIS A 277 -4.37 6.84 1.55
CA HIS A 277 -3.70 7.05 0.27
C HIS A 277 -3.43 8.52 -0.08
N ASP A 278 -3.97 9.47 0.68
CA ASP A 278 -3.76 10.91 0.52
C ASP A 278 -2.86 11.50 1.63
N GLY A 279 -2.34 10.64 2.51
CA GLY A 279 -1.45 11.03 3.60
C GLY A 279 -2.17 11.63 4.80
N SER A 280 -3.51 11.62 4.84
CA SER A 280 -4.28 11.96 6.05
C SER A 280 -3.92 11.06 7.24
N ALA A 281 -3.76 11.67 8.41
CA ALA A 281 -3.64 10.98 9.70
C ALA A 281 -4.91 11.19 10.51
N GLY A 282 -5.36 10.12 11.19
CA GLY A 282 -6.63 10.09 11.90
C GLY A 282 -7.71 9.27 11.19
N ASN A 283 -8.97 9.55 11.51
CA ASN A 283 -10.16 8.95 10.90
C ASN A 283 -11.30 9.98 10.82
N ASP A 284 -12.48 9.60 10.32
CA ASP A 284 -13.61 10.52 10.16
C ASP A 284 -14.06 11.21 11.47
N ASP A 285 -13.79 10.60 12.62
CA ASP A 285 -14.14 11.11 13.95
C ASP A 285 -12.97 11.82 14.66
N GLU A 286 -11.75 11.75 14.11
CA GLU A 286 -10.52 12.26 14.73
C GLU A 286 -9.58 12.86 13.67
N ASP A 287 -9.58 14.19 13.54
CA ASP A 287 -8.62 14.93 12.70
C ASP A 287 -7.36 15.29 13.50
N LEU A 288 -6.21 14.78 13.06
CA LEU A 288 -4.91 15.00 13.70
C LEU A 288 -4.13 16.19 13.13
N THR A 289 -4.82 17.17 12.53
CA THR A 289 -4.24 18.42 12.05
C THR A 289 -3.49 19.15 13.17
N GLY A 290 -2.24 19.54 12.91
CA GLY A 290 -1.40 20.29 13.84
C GLY A 290 -1.03 19.57 15.14
N GLN A 291 -0.97 18.24 15.16
CA GLN A 291 -0.75 17.44 16.38
C GLN A 291 0.65 16.83 16.51
N PHE A 292 1.50 16.92 15.49
CA PHE A 292 2.79 16.23 15.45
C PHE A 292 3.98 17.18 15.60
N ASP A 293 4.99 16.76 16.35
CA ASP A 293 6.24 17.49 16.56
C ASP A 293 7.25 17.20 15.44
N ILE A 294 7.16 16.01 14.83
CA ILE A 294 8.03 15.61 13.72
C ILE A 294 7.32 14.71 12.71
N ALA A 295 7.55 14.97 11.43
CA ALA A 295 7.07 14.17 10.31
C ALA A 295 8.27 13.57 9.56
N LEU A 296 8.24 12.26 9.37
CA LEU A 296 9.29 11.46 8.75
C LEU A 296 8.74 10.79 7.49
N GLY A 297 9.52 10.77 6.41
CA GLY A 297 9.05 10.16 5.17
C GLY A 297 10.15 9.64 4.25
N ASN A 298 9.91 8.46 3.67
CA ASN A 298 10.74 7.85 2.62
C ASN A 298 9.92 7.59 1.35
N PRO A 299 9.59 8.63 0.57
CA PRO A 299 8.70 8.51 -0.57
C PRO A 299 9.34 7.67 -1.70
N PRO A 300 8.53 6.87 -2.42
CA PRO A 300 9.01 6.11 -3.56
C PRO A 300 9.31 7.00 -4.79
N TYR A 301 10.33 6.62 -5.56
CA TYR A 301 10.85 7.41 -6.70
C TYR A 301 10.08 7.28 -8.03
N TYR A 302 9.11 6.37 -8.15
CA TYR A 302 8.51 6.00 -9.44
C TYR A 302 7.24 6.79 -9.82
N SER A 303 6.80 7.74 -9.00
CA SER A 303 5.50 8.42 -9.15
C SER A 303 5.57 9.83 -9.77
N HIS A 304 6.69 10.19 -10.42
CA HIS A 304 6.90 11.55 -10.94
C HIS A 304 6.62 12.63 -9.89
N PHE A 305 7.13 12.42 -8.66
CA PHE A 305 6.95 13.30 -7.50
C PHE A 305 5.54 13.39 -6.90
N LYS A 306 4.51 12.77 -7.49
CA LYS A 306 3.14 12.81 -6.94
C LYS A 306 3.07 12.30 -5.50
N ILE A 307 3.72 11.18 -5.21
CA ILE A 307 3.73 10.62 -3.84
C ILE A 307 4.60 11.47 -2.90
N SER A 308 5.71 12.01 -3.39
CA SER A 308 6.52 12.97 -2.60
C SER A 308 5.71 14.20 -2.21
N GLU A 309 4.90 14.72 -3.13
CA GLU A 309 4.01 15.85 -2.86
C GLU A 309 2.95 15.49 -1.80
N ILE A 310 2.34 14.30 -1.87
CA ILE A 310 1.42 13.79 -0.84
C ILE A 310 2.09 13.81 0.54
N PHE A 311 3.35 13.38 0.64
CA PHE A 311 4.07 13.37 1.91
C PHE A 311 4.30 14.79 2.45
N LEU A 312 4.66 15.73 1.58
CA LEU A 312 4.85 17.13 1.96
C LEU A 312 3.54 17.78 2.41
N GLN A 313 2.43 17.52 1.72
CA GLN A 313 1.12 18.03 2.12
C GLN A 313 0.63 17.40 3.43
N SER A 314 0.89 16.10 3.63
CA SER A 314 0.62 15.44 4.90
C SER A 314 1.42 16.06 6.04
N ALA A 315 2.73 16.25 5.88
CA ALA A 315 3.56 16.92 6.88
C ALA A 315 3.04 18.35 7.16
N LEU A 316 2.78 19.14 6.12
CA LEU A 316 2.30 20.52 6.24
C LEU A 316 0.96 20.61 7.00
N LYS A 317 0.05 19.65 6.79
CA LYS A 317 -1.26 19.60 7.45
C LYS A 317 -1.15 19.21 8.93
N HIS A 318 -0.34 18.20 9.24
CA HIS A 318 -0.41 17.56 10.57
C HIS A 318 0.68 18.05 11.54
N LEU A 319 1.74 18.72 11.07
CA LEU A 319 2.75 19.30 11.96
C LEU A 319 2.22 20.48 12.76
N LYS A 320 2.58 20.53 14.04
CA LYS A 320 2.47 21.73 14.89
C LYS A 320 3.30 22.86 14.29
N ALA A 321 2.94 24.11 14.61
CA ALA A 321 3.85 25.23 14.38
C ALA A 321 5.21 24.96 15.05
N GLY A 322 6.31 25.18 14.33
CA GLY A 322 7.66 24.83 14.77
C GLY A 322 8.00 23.34 14.71
N GLY A 323 7.07 22.48 14.29
CA GLY A 323 7.31 21.05 14.08
C GLY A 323 8.30 20.79 12.93
N ARG A 324 8.98 19.65 12.97
CA ARG A 324 10.07 19.33 12.04
C ARG A 324 9.61 18.37 10.95
N VAL A 325 10.08 18.54 9.73
CA VAL A 325 9.89 17.56 8.64
C VAL A 325 11.24 17.03 8.20
N HIS A 326 11.35 15.72 7.98
CA HIS A 326 12.54 15.08 7.41
C HIS A 326 12.14 14.09 6.32
N ILE A 327 12.57 14.36 5.09
CA ILE A 327 12.25 13.52 3.93
C ILE A 327 13.54 13.03 3.27
N VAL A 328 13.66 11.72 3.11
CA VAL A 328 14.79 11.12 2.37
C VAL A 328 14.52 11.10 0.87
N THR A 329 15.53 11.41 0.07
CA THR A 329 15.42 11.41 -1.39
C THR A 329 16.75 11.13 -2.10
N LYS A 330 16.65 10.78 -3.39
CA LYS A 330 17.74 10.86 -4.37
C LYS A 330 17.56 11.99 -5.38
N GLN A 331 16.43 12.68 -5.31
CA GLN A 331 16.03 13.76 -6.22
C GLN A 331 16.06 15.08 -5.44
N THR A 332 17.24 15.43 -4.92
CA THR A 332 17.47 16.51 -3.96
C THR A 332 16.99 17.86 -4.47
N GLU A 333 17.36 18.22 -5.70
CA GLU A 333 17.04 19.53 -6.30
C GLU A 333 15.53 19.83 -6.31
N TRP A 334 14.70 18.85 -6.66
CA TRP A 334 13.25 19.03 -6.68
C TRP A 334 12.68 19.15 -5.27
N LEU A 335 13.12 18.28 -4.37
CA LEU A 335 12.57 18.22 -3.01
C LEU A 335 12.95 19.46 -2.20
N GLU A 336 14.20 19.89 -2.27
CA GLU A 336 14.69 21.12 -1.62
C GLU A 336 13.92 22.34 -2.11
N ALA A 337 13.82 22.53 -3.43
CA ALA A 337 13.08 23.66 -4.01
C ALA A 337 11.58 23.63 -3.67
N ARG A 338 10.98 22.44 -3.52
CA ARG A 338 9.59 22.31 -3.10
C ARG A 338 9.40 22.58 -1.62
N MET A 339 10.30 22.08 -0.77
CA MET A 339 10.26 22.31 0.68
C MET A 339 10.50 23.78 1.03
N ASP A 340 11.38 24.49 0.32
CA ASP A 340 11.62 25.94 0.48
C ASP A 340 10.34 26.78 0.29
N GLN A 341 9.39 26.30 -0.53
CA GLN A 341 8.11 26.96 -0.71
C GLN A 341 7.14 26.73 0.47
N LEU A 342 7.30 25.63 1.20
CA LEU A 342 6.32 25.12 2.17
C LEU A 342 6.74 25.32 3.63
N PHE A 343 8.03 25.17 3.92
CA PHE A 343 8.62 25.17 5.26
C PHE A 343 9.68 26.28 5.39
N ASP A 344 10.14 26.54 6.61
CA ASP A 344 11.27 27.42 6.91
C ASP A 344 12.51 26.60 7.28
N GLU A 345 13.68 27.25 7.36
CA GLU A 345 14.94 26.64 7.80
C GLU A 345 15.29 25.33 7.08
N ILE A 346 15.28 25.36 5.74
CA ILE A 346 15.59 24.18 4.94
C ILE A 346 17.06 23.80 5.06
N GLU A 347 17.32 22.54 5.39
CA GLU A 347 18.65 21.96 5.44
C GLU A 347 18.74 20.68 4.62
N VAL A 348 19.91 20.42 4.04
CA VAL A 348 20.18 19.22 3.26
C VAL A 348 21.39 18.51 3.82
N THR A 349 21.20 17.27 4.27
CA THR A 349 22.27 16.40 4.74
C THR A 349 22.47 15.22 3.79
N GLU A 350 23.69 15.06 3.25
CA GLU A 350 24.04 13.90 2.44
C GLU A 350 24.58 12.76 3.30
N ILE A 351 23.94 11.60 3.21
CA ILE A 351 24.32 10.41 3.98
C ILE A 351 23.94 9.13 3.23
N ARG A 352 24.85 8.14 3.22
CA ARG A 352 24.65 6.84 2.56
C ARG A 352 24.24 6.91 1.08
N GLY A 353 24.61 8.00 0.37
CA GLY A 353 24.22 8.21 -1.03
C GLY A 353 22.76 8.62 -1.22
N TYR A 354 22.14 9.15 -0.17
CA TYR A 354 20.85 9.82 -0.16
C TYR A 354 21.02 11.24 0.39
N SER A 355 20.07 12.12 0.09
CA SER A 355 19.90 13.39 0.77
C SER A 355 18.72 13.29 1.74
N ILE A 356 18.88 13.83 2.93
CA ILE A 356 17.81 14.10 3.88
C ILE A 356 17.55 15.59 3.80
N VAL A 357 16.38 15.96 3.32
CA VAL A 357 15.94 17.36 3.28
C VAL A 357 15.04 17.56 4.50
N SER A 358 15.43 18.50 5.35
CA SER A 358 14.70 18.86 6.56
C SER A 358 14.21 20.30 6.50
N GLY A 359 13.21 20.61 7.32
CA GLY A 359 12.67 21.96 7.46
C GLY A 359 11.75 22.07 8.68
N ILE A 360 11.31 23.29 8.96
CA ILE A 360 10.48 23.67 10.10
C ILE A 360 9.11 24.15 9.61
N GLN A 361 8.04 23.64 10.22
CA GLN A 361 6.68 24.09 9.99
C GLN A 361 6.54 25.55 10.41
N ARG A 362 6.06 26.37 9.48
CA ARG A 362 5.90 27.81 9.70
C ARG A 362 4.91 28.09 10.85
N PRO A 363 5.12 29.17 11.62
CA PRO A 363 4.15 29.62 12.62
C PRO A 363 2.78 29.86 11.99
N THR A 364 1.70 29.56 12.73
CA THR A 364 0.36 29.90 12.25
C THR A 364 0.15 31.41 12.40
N PRO A 365 -0.59 32.11 11.50
CA PRO A 365 -0.76 33.57 11.57
C PRO A 365 -1.35 34.10 12.90
N SER A 366 -2.00 33.24 13.71
CA SER A 366 -2.52 33.59 15.04
C SER A 366 -1.45 33.72 16.12
N GLU A 367 -0.30 33.04 15.98
CA GLU A 367 0.80 33.07 16.96
C GLU A 367 1.72 34.27 16.74
N THR A 368 1.82 34.76 15.51
CA THR A 368 2.60 35.94 15.14
C THR A 368 2.05 37.23 15.79
N VAL A 369 0.78 37.24 16.19
CA VAL A 369 0.15 38.38 16.89
C VAL A 369 0.45 38.34 18.39
N ALA A 370 0.63 37.15 18.99
CA ALA A 370 0.90 36.99 20.41
C ALA A 370 2.33 37.44 20.78
N GLU A 371 3.33 37.14 19.94
CA GLU A 371 4.71 37.59 20.17
C GLU A 371 4.88 39.10 20.04
N VAL A 372 4.10 39.78 19.19
CA VAL A 372 4.16 41.25 19.07
C VAL A 372 3.58 41.95 20.31
N THR A 373 2.61 41.34 20.99
CA THR A 373 2.02 41.89 22.21
C THR A 373 2.86 41.71 23.48
N GLU A 374 3.75 40.72 23.56
CA GLU A 374 4.65 40.54 24.72
C GLU A 374 5.91 41.41 24.67
N ILE A 375 6.27 41.96 23.50
CA ILE A 375 7.41 42.88 23.35
C ILE A 375 7.01 44.34 23.71
N GLU A 376 5.71 44.64 23.82
CA GLU A 376 5.18 45.97 24.16
C GLU A 376 4.70 46.13 25.63
N SER A 377 4.95 45.15 26.51
CA SER A 377 4.64 45.23 27.95
C SER A 377 5.89 45.21 28.82
#